data_AF-A0A1V4B1W0-F1
#
_entry.id   AF-A0A1V4B1W0-F1
#
_cell.length_a   1.000
_cell.length_b   1.000
_cell.length_c   1.000
_cell.angle_alpha   90.00
_cell.angle_beta   90.00
_cell.angle_gamma   90.00
#
_symmetry.space_group_name_H-M   'P 1'
#
loop_
_entity.id
_entity.type
_entity.pdbx_description
1 polymer ?
#
loop_
_entity_poly.entity_id
_entity_poly.type
_entity_poly.pdbx_seq_one_letter_code
_entity_poly.pdbx_strand_id
1 'polypeptide(L)'
;MATYQKRGDKWRAIVRRQGLIKSKSFKTKAKAVMWAHGLEAEIECGIYKEIADIPLSQVVERYIREVTPTKRGAKKETQVLKRFLNNPVAEISLKDIKPDDFKQWRDDRLKTVSNATVLREWATLANIFNVAIVEWCLLKDNPLKRVKKPAAPKPRTRRYSQKEIDALVSNSGFSWEEPPQTATATVGAILLFAIETAMRAGEIVGLTWEHVHMEDKIAHLPQTKNGWARDVPLSATALKILELMAQKADGESVFQISTSTLDALFRKLKNRLLLKDLHFHDTRREALTRLAEKVDVMTLAKISGHRDLKILQNTYYAPDMKKVANLI
;
A
#
# COMPACT_ATOMS: atom_id res chain seq x y z
N MET A 1 -23.86 -25.10 37.37
CA MET A 1 -22.92 -24.48 38.31
C MET A 1 -21.57 -25.17 38.21
N ALA A 2 -20.49 -24.40 38.22
CA ALA A 2 -19.13 -24.91 38.19
C ALA A 2 -18.78 -25.74 39.45
N THR A 3 -17.98 -26.79 39.27
CA THR A 3 -17.47 -27.63 40.37
C THR A 3 -16.05 -27.19 40.73
N TYR A 4 -15.73 -27.12 42.03
CA TYR A 4 -14.40 -26.77 42.53
C TYR A 4 -13.80 -27.93 43.32
N GLN A 5 -12.61 -28.37 42.96
CA GLN A 5 -11.89 -29.47 43.60
C GLN A 5 -10.54 -28.98 44.13
N LYS A 6 -10.23 -29.22 45.40
CA LYS A 6 -8.88 -28.98 45.95
C LYS A 6 -7.96 -30.15 45.53
N ARG A 7 -6.81 -29.85 44.93
CA ARG A 7 -5.77 -30.81 44.52
C ARG A 7 -4.41 -30.30 45.02
N GLY A 8 -3.98 -30.81 46.18
CA GLY A 8 -2.81 -30.28 46.89
C GLY A 8 -2.96 -28.79 47.17
N ASP A 9 -1.97 -28.01 46.74
CA ASP A 9 -1.92 -26.54 46.90
C ASP A 9 -2.66 -25.76 45.79
N LYS A 10 -3.45 -26.45 44.97
CA LYS A 10 -4.21 -25.84 43.86
C LYS A 10 -5.69 -26.16 43.94
N TRP A 11 -6.50 -25.29 43.37
CA TRP A 11 -7.94 -25.42 43.19
C TRP A 11 -8.26 -25.60 41.71
N ARG A 12 -8.83 -26.74 41.34
CA ARG A 12 -9.34 -27.01 39.99
C ARG A 12 -10.80 -26.57 39.91
N ALA A 13 -11.12 -25.62 39.04
CA ALA A 13 -12.48 -25.31 38.64
C ALA A 13 -12.85 -26.12 37.39
N ILE A 14 -14.08 -26.61 37.34
CA ILE A 14 -14.64 -27.36 36.21
C ILE A 14 -15.99 -26.72 35.85
N VAL A 15 -16.07 -26.12 34.66
CA VAL A 15 -17.29 -25.53 34.10
C VAL A 15 -17.90 -26.54 33.13
N ARG A 16 -19.19 -26.84 33.33
CA ARG A 16 -20.01 -27.69 32.45
C ARG A 16 -21.24 -26.92 32.03
N ARG A 17 -21.29 -26.41 30.80
CA ARG A 17 -22.38 -25.58 30.27
C ARG A 17 -22.56 -25.81 28.77
N GLN A 18 -23.81 -25.90 28.30
CA GLN A 18 -24.15 -26.04 26.87
C GLN A 18 -23.31 -27.10 26.13
N GLY A 19 -23.11 -28.28 26.73
CA GLY A 19 -22.30 -29.35 26.14
C GLY A 19 -20.78 -29.18 26.22
N LEU A 20 -20.28 -28.01 26.65
CA LEU A 20 -18.85 -27.75 26.85
C LEU A 20 -18.40 -28.13 28.26
N ILE A 21 -17.27 -28.83 28.34
CA ILE A 21 -16.59 -29.13 29.61
C ILE A 21 -15.20 -28.50 29.56
N LYS A 22 -14.96 -27.50 30.42
CA LYS A 22 -13.65 -26.86 30.56
C LYS A 22 -13.20 -26.92 32.00
N SER A 23 -11.90 -27.13 32.21
CA SER A 23 -11.33 -27.12 33.56
C SER A 23 -10.00 -26.39 33.60
N LYS A 24 -9.75 -25.67 34.69
CA LYS A 24 -8.49 -24.96 34.91
C LYS A 24 -8.15 -24.95 36.40
N SER A 25 -6.85 -25.01 36.71
CA SER A 25 -6.35 -25.04 38.08
C SER A 25 -5.71 -23.70 38.47
N PHE A 26 -5.95 -23.26 39.70
CA PHE A 26 -5.52 -21.98 40.25
C PHE A 26 -4.89 -22.17 41.63
N LYS A 27 -4.05 -21.22 42.07
CA LYS A 27 -3.47 -21.27 43.44
C LYS A 27 -4.52 -21.04 44.54
N THR A 28 -5.58 -20.28 44.26
CA THR A 28 -6.60 -19.94 45.27
C THR A 28 -8.01 -20.27 44.79
N LYS A 29 -8.91 -20.61 45.73
CA LYS A 29 -10.33 -20.87 45.44
C LYS A 29 -11.00 -19.65 44.81
N ALA A 30 -10.70 -18.45 45.32
CA ALA A 30 -11.26 -17.20 44.80
C ALA A 30 -10.96 -16.99 43.30
N LYS A 31 -9.71 -17.22 42.86
CA LYS A 31 -9.34 -17.13 41.44
C LYS A 31 -10.05 -18.20 40.59
N ALA A 32 -10.22 -19.41 41.14
CA ALA A 32 -10.95 -20.49 40.48
C ALA A 32 -12.43 -20.14 40.30
N VAL A 33 -13.06 -19.55 41.32
CA VAL A 33 -14.45 -19.08 41.31
C VAL A 33 -14.64 -17.95 40.30
N MET A 34 -13.81 -16.89 40.35
CA MET A 34 -13.87 -15.79 39.39
C MET A 34 -13.74 -16.25 37.94
N TRP A 35 -12.77 -17.12 37.65
CA TRP A 35 -12.60 -17.66 36.30
C TRP A 35 -13.82 -18.46 35.83
N ALA A 36 -14.37 -19.29 36.72
CA ALA A 36 -15.53 -20.11 36.39
C ALA A 36 -16.78 -19.25 36.13
N HIS A 37 -17.04 -18.22 36.95
CA HIS A 37 -18.15 -17.30 36.72
C HIS A 37 -18.00 -16.52 35.41
N GLY A 38 -16.81 -16.00 35.12
CA GLY A 38 -16.56 -15.30 33.84
C GLY A 38 -16.78 -16.22 32.64
N LEU A 39 -16.32 -17.48 32.72
CA LEU A 39 -16.50 -18.47 31.67
C LEU A 39 -17.97 -18.91 31.52
N GLU A 40 -18.69 -19.12 32.62
CA GLU A 40 -20.13 -19.42 32.59
C GLU A 40 -20.91 -18.28 31.92
N ALA A 41 -20.63 -17.02 32.29
CA ALA A 41 -21.26 -15.85 31.68
C ALA A 41 -20.92 -15.71 30.18
N GLU A 42 -19.68 -15.95 29.77
CA GLU A 42 -19.31 -15.95 28.35
C GLU A 42 -20.09 -17.00 27.55
N ILE A 43 -20.25 -18.22 28.11
CA ILE A 43 -20.98 -19.31 27.45
C ILE A 43 -22.49 -18.98 27.40
N GLU A 44 -23.08 -18.53 28.50
CA GLU A 44 -24.51 -18.20 28.60
C GLU A 44 -24.91 -17.05 27.67
N CYS A 45 -24.06 -16.04 27.52
CA CYS A 45 -24.27 -14.93 26.58
C CYS A 45 -23.94 -15.28 25.11
N GLY A 46 -23.50 -16.52 24.82
CA GLY A 46 -23.12 -16.94 23.46
C GLY A 46 -21.86 -16.27 22.90
N ILE A 47 -21.08 -15.60 23.74
CA ILE A 47 -19.86 -14.87 23.35
C ILE A 47 -18.58 -15.70 23.56
N TYR A 48 -18.70 -16.88 24.17
CA TYR A 48 -17.58 -17.78 24.36
C TYR A 48 -17.05 -18.28 23.00
N LYS A 49 -15.81 -17.89 22.68
CA LYS A 49 -15.05 -18.44 21.56
C LYS A 49 -13.85 -19.20 22.10
N GLU A 50 -13.77 -20.49 21.78
CA GLU A 50 -12.56 -21.26 22.02
C GLU A 50 -11.47 -20.79 21.06
N ILE A 51 -10.31 -20.42 21.59
CA ILE A 51 -9.16 -20.09 20.76
C ILE A 51 -8.59 -21.39 20.24
N ALA A 52 -8.43 -21.50 18.93
CA ALA A 52 -7.91 -22.70 18.30
C ALA A 52 -6.45 -22.95 18.73
N ASP A 53 -6.11 -24.19 19.06
CA ASP A 53 -4.73 -24.60 19.37
C ASP A 53 -4.00 -25.01 18.09
N ILE A 54 -3.83 -24.04 17.20
CA ILE A 54 -3.09 -24.21 15.94
C ILE A 54 -1.98 -23.14 15.87
N PRO A 55 -0.85 -23.42 15.21
CA PRO A 55 0.19 -22.42 15.02
C PRO A 55 -0.28 -21.30 14.09
N LEU A 56 0.29 -20.10 14.25
CA LEU A 56 0.03 -18.96 13.36
C LEU A 56 0.34 -19.28 11.89
N SER A 57 1.32 -20.14 11.62
CA SER A 57 1.72 -20.58 10.29
C SER A 57 0.53 -21.16 9.51
N GLN A 58 -0.27 -22.02 10.13
CA GLN A 58 -1.47 -22.58 9.50
C GLN A 58 -2.51 -21.50 9.15
N VAL A 59 -2.67 -20.48 9.98
CA VAL A 59 -3.56 -19.34 9.70
C VAL A 59 -3.07 -18.53 8.51
N VAL A 60 -1.77 -18.29 8.44
CA VAL A 60 -1.13 -17.57 7.34
C VAL A 60 -1.23 -18.36 6.04
N GLU A 61 -0.99 -19.68 6.07
CA GLU A 61 -1.14 -20.56 4.91
C GLU A 61 -2.58 -20.61 4.40
N ARG A 62 -3.55 -20.75 5.32
CA ARG A 62 -4.97 -20.65 4.99
C ARG A 62 -5.28 -19.33 4.30
N TYR A 63 -4.75 -18.23 4.82
CA TYR A 63 -4.95 -16.91 4.23
C TYR A 63 -4.34 -16.78 2.83
N ILE A 64 -3.14 -17.33 2.63
CA ILE A 64 -2.49 -17.38 1.31
C ILE A 64 -3.36 -18.15 0.30
N ARG A 65 -4.06 -19.20 0.74
CA ARG A 65 -4.91 -20.03 -0.12
C ARG A 65 -6.29 -19.43 -0.39
N GLU A 66 -6.93 -18.85 0.62
CA GLU A 66 -8.34 -18.46 0.55
C GLU A 66 -8.53 -16.96 0.28
N VAL A 67 -7.64 -16.10 0.78
CA VAL A 67 -7.84 -14.64 0.75
C VAL A 67 -6.87 -13.95 -0.20
N THR A 68 -5.59 -14.31 -0.16
CA THR A 68 -4.58 -13.67 -1.02
C THR A 68 -4.89 -13.78 -2.53
N PRO A 69 -5.44 -14.88 -3.09
CA PRO A 69 -5.70 -14.98 -4.53
C PRO A 69 -6.76 -14.01 -5.04
N THR A 70 -7.71 -13.59 -4.18
CA THR A 70 -8.73 -12.60 -4.53
C THR A 70 -8.15 -11.19 -4.63
N LYS A 71 -6.92 -10.99 -4.13
CA LYS A 71 -6.25 -9.69 -4.15
C LYS A 71 -5.40 -9.53 -5.40
N ARG A 72 -5.47 -8.34 -5.96
CA ARG A 72 -4.62 -7.91 -7.08
C ARG A 72 -3.11 -7.99 -6.80
N GLY A 73 -2.72 -7.90 -5.53
CA GLY A 73 -1.32 -8.00 -5.07
C GLY A 73 -0.88 -9.43 -4.75
N ALA A 74 -1.68 -10.46 -5.11
CA ALA A 74 -1.52 -11.84 -4.68
C ALA A 74 -0.08 -12.32 -4.73
N LYS A 75 0.57 -12.26 -5.90
CA LYS A 75 1.95 -12.74 -6.08
C LYS A 75 2.94 -12.13 -5.08
N LYS A 76 2.90 -10.80 -4.89
CA LYS A 76 3.80 -10.10 -3.96
C LYS A 76 3.44 -10.39 -2.51
N GLU A 77 2.14 -10.41 -2.17
CA GLU A 77 1.67 -10.74 -0.82
C GLU A 77 2.06 -12.17 -0.45
N THR A 78 1.88 -13.14 -1.34
CA THR A 78 2.31 -14.54 -1.15
C THR A 78 3.81 -14.63 -0.88
N GLN A 79 4.66 -13.91 -1.62
CA GLN A 79 6.11 -13.90 -1.37
C GLN A 79 6.45 -13.34 0.01
N VAL A 80 5.79 -12.25 0.40
CA VAL A 80 5.96 -11.63 1.72
C VAL A 80 5.53 -12.59 2.83
N LEU A 81 4.38 -13.25 2.68
CA LEU A 81 3.84 -14.16 3.68
C LEU A 81 4.62 -15.46 3.77
N LYS A 82 5.07 -16.03 2.65
CA LYS A 82 5.98 -17.19 2.67
C LYS A 82 7.29 -16.89 3.39
N ARG A 83 7.84 -15.69 3.23
CA ARG A 83 9.00 -15.26 4.03
C ARG A 83 8.64 -15.06 5.50
N PHE A 84 7.42 -14.55 5.79
CA PHE A 84 6.94 -14.40 7.17
C PHE A 84 6.86 -15.75 7.89
N LEU A 85 6.45 -16.83 7.21
CA LEU A 85 6.40 -18.19 7.78
C LEU A 85 7.74 -18.69 8.32
N ASN A 86 8.87 -18.15 7.86
CA ASN A 86 10.20 -18.52 8.37
C ASN A 86 10.56 -17.84 9.70
N ASN A 87 9.67 -17.05 10.31
CA ASN A 87 9.94 -16.37 11.58
C ASN A 87 9.45 -17.23 12.75
N PRO A 88 10.15 -17.26 13.90
CA PRO A 88 9.73 -18.05 15.06
C PRO A 88 8.30 -17.76 15.54
N VAL A 89 7.84 -16.51 15.40
CA VAL A 89 6.46 -16.11 15.75
C VAL A 89 5.38 -16.86 14.96
N ALA A 90 5.71 -17.39 13.76
CA ALA A 90 4.77 -18.17 12.96
C ALA A 90 4.46 -19.53 13.59
N GLU A 91 5.38 -20.11 14.36
CA GLU A 91 5.20 -21.42 14.98
C GLU A 91 4.49 -21.37 16.33
N ILE A 92 4.22 -20.17 16.86
CA ILE A 92 3.52 -20.00 18.14
C ILE A 92 2.04 -20.34 17.95
N SER A 93 1.50 -21.17 18.86
CA SER A 93 0.07 -21.47 18.91
C SER A 93 -0.76 -20.22 19.18
N LEU A 94 -1.90 -20.07 18.50
CA LEU A 94 -2.80 -18.93 18.70
C LEU A 94 -3.25 -18.76 20.17
N LYS A 95 -3.28 -19.85 20.96
CA LYS A 95 -3.60 -19.79 22.40
C LYS A 95 -2.52 -19.11 23.24
N ASP A 96 -1.26 -19.17 22.77
CA ASP A 96 -0.08 -18.73 23.50
C ASP A 96 0.51 -17.42 22.95
N ILE A 97 -0.02 -16.93 21.82
CA ILE A 97 0.46 -15.75 21.13
C ILE A 97 0.27 -14.49 21.98
N LYS A 98 1.31 -13.66 22.07
CA LYS A 98 1.38 -12.46 22.90
C LYS A 98 1.80 -11.23 22.10
N PRO A 99 1.46 -10.02 22.57
CA PRO A 99 1.97 -8.79 21.98
C PRO A 99 3.51 -8.72 21.89
N ASP A 100 4.21 -9.32 22.86
CA ASP A 100 5.69 -9.29 22.91
C ASP A 100 6.34 -10.07 21.76
N ASP A 101 5.70 -11.13 21.27
CA ASP A 101 6.20 -11.90 20.12
C ASP A 101 6.26 -11.04 18.84
N PHE A 102 5.26 -10.16 18.65
CA PHE A 102 5.22 -9.23 17.54
C PHE A 102 6.11 -8.00 17.73
N LYS A 103 6.38 -7.62 18.99
CA LYS A 103 7.38 -6.60 19.30
C LYS A 103 8.76 -7.10 18.90
N GLN A 104 9.11 -8.33 19.28
CA GLN A 104 10.37 -8.96 18.91
C GLN A 104 10.50 -9.11 17.39
N TRP A 105 9.46 -9.67 16.72
CA TRP A 105 9.44 -9.77 15.25
C TRP A 105 9.64 -8.41 14.57
N ARG A 106 8.96 -7.35 15.03
CA ARG A 106 9.11 -5.99 14.51
C ARG A 106 10.56 -5.52 14.64
N ASP A 107 11.15 -5.65 15.81
CA ASP A 107 12.49 -5.15 16.11
C ASP A 107 13.56 -5.91 15.33
N ASP A 108 13.42 -7.22 15.17
CA ASP A 108 14.30 -8.01 14.32
C ASP A 108 14.14 -7.65 12.84
N ARG A 109 12.89 -7.42 12.39
CA ARG A 109 12.64 -7.03 11.00
C ARG A 109 13.23 -5.67 10.68
N LEU A 110 13.17 -4.71 11.61
CA LEU A 110 13.75 -3.37 11.46
C LEU A 110 15.28 -3.36 11.31
N LYS A 111 15.98 -4.44 11.73
CA LYS A 111 17.43 -4.58 11.48
C LYS A 111 17.77 -4.80 10.00
N THR A 112 16.80 -5.26 9.21
CA THR A 112 17.04 -5.69 7.81
C THR A 112 16.28 -4.86 6.77
N VAL A 113 15.23 -4.12 7.17
CA VAL A 113 14.41 -3.33 6.26
C VAL A 113 13.93 -2.02 6.88
N SER A 114 13.52 -1.09 6.01
CA SER A 114 12.99 0.20 6.42
C SER A 114 11.63 0.10 7.15
N ASN A 115 11.31 1.12 7.94
CA ASN A 115 10.01 1.29 8.60
C ASN A 115 8.83 1.12 7.64
N ALA A 116 8.94 1.67 6.42
CA ALA A 116 7.89 1.57 5.40
C ALA A 116 7.58 0.12 5.00
N THR A 117 8.58 -0.74 5.03
CA THR A 117 8.44 -2.16 4.71
C THR A 117 7.78 -2.89 5.86
N VAL A 118 8.21 -2.65 7.10
CA VAL A 118 7.58 -3.24 8.30
C VAL A 118 6.13 -2.81 8.43
N LEU A 119 5.79 -1.54 8.17
CA LEU A 119 4.39 -1.07 8.19
C LEU A 119 3.49 -1.76 7.17
N ARG A 120 4.02 -2.06 5.98
CA ARG A 120 3.27 -2.81 4.95
C ARG A 120 3.04 -4.25 5.38
N GLU A 121 4.07 -4.92 5.88
CA GLU A 121 3.97 -6.28 6.42
C GLU A 121 3.00 -6.33 7.61
N TRP A 122 3.07 -5.35 8.50
CA TRP A 122 2.16 -5.17 9.62
C TRP A 122 0.71 -5.04 9.19
N ALA A 123 0.42 -4.22 8.16
CA ALA A 123 -0.94 -4.06 7.65
C ALA A 123 -1.50 -5.38 7.12
N THR A 124 -0.68 -6.18 6.43
CA THR A 124 -1.07 -7.52 5.97
C THR A 124 -1.35 -8.46 7.16
N LEU A 125 -0.47 -8.51 8.15
CA LEU A 125 -0.67 -9.33 9.36
C LEU A 125 -1.90 -8.89 10.16
N ALA A 126 -2.14 -7.59 10.29
CA ALA A 126 -3.33 -7.07 10.94
C ALA A 126 -4.61 -7.53 10.23
N ASN A 127 -4.61 -7.58 8.90
CA ASN A 127 -5.74 -8.10 8.15
C ASN A 127 -5.90 -9.63 8.30
N ILE A 128 -4.80 -10.39 8.34
CA ILE A 128 -4.83 -11.83 8.62
C ILE A 128 -5.53 -12.09 9.96
N PHE A 129 -5.15 -11.37 11.01
CA PHE A 129 -5.81 -11.50 12.32
C PHE A 129 -7.28 -11.10 12.27
N ASN A 130 -7.64 -10.03 11.56
CA ASN A 130 -9.04 -9.62 11.44
C ASN A 130 -9.88 -10.70 10.74
N VAL A 131 -9.39 -11.28 9.65
CA VAL A 131 -10.06 -12.41 8.98
C VAL A 131 -10.16 -13.61 9.93
N ALA A 132 -9.09 -13.95 10.63
CA ALA A 132 -9.08 -15.06 11.58
C ALA A 132 -10.10 -14.88 12.73
N ILE A 133 -10.35 -13.65 13.16
CA ILE A 133 -11.32 -13.31 14.21
C ILE A 133 -12.75 -13.32 13.69
N VAL A 134 -12.99 -12.67 12.55
CA VAL A 134 -14.34 -12.40 12.03
C VAL A 134 -14.88 -13.58 11.23
N GLU A 135 -14.10 -14.06 10.27
CA GLU A 135 -14.54 -15.08 9.31
C GLU A 135 -14.30 -16.51 9.84
N TRP A 136 -13.15 -16.72 10.50
CA TRP A 136 -12.76 -18.08 10.93
C TRP A 136 -12.98 -18.34 12.40
N CYS A 137 -13.35 -17.32 13.18
CA CYS A 137 -13.61 -17.40 14.62
C CYS A 137 -12.49 -18.09 15.44
N LEU A 138 -11.23 -17.96 15.02
CA LEU A 138 -10.07 -18.64 15.64
C LEU A 138 -9.46 -17.88 16.82
N LEU A 139 -9.72 -16.57 16.91
CA LEU A 139 -9.14 -15.65 17.89
C LEU A 139 -10.21 -14.69 18.43
N LYS A 140 -9.98 -14.19 19.65
CA LYS A 140 -10.86 -13.19 20.29
C LYS A 140 -10.45 -11.74 20.01
N ASP A 141 -9.14 -11.47 19.94
CA ASP A 141 -8.62 -10.12 19.69
C ASP A 141 -7.34 -10.17 18.85
N ASN A 142 -7.02 -9.05 18.21
CA ASN A 142 -5.86 -8.91 17.34
C ASN A 142 -4.61 -8.59 18.18
N PRO A 143 -3.61 -9.49 18.25
CA PRO A 143 -2.45 -9.31 19.13
C PRO A 143 -1.60 -8.08 18.78
N LEU A 144 -1.71 -7.57 17.54
CA LEU A 144 -0.99 -6.36 17.10
C LEU A 144 -1.56 -5.06 17.66
N LYS A 145 -2.79 -5.03 18.18
CA LYS A 145 -3.42 -3.78 18.68
C LYS A 145 -2.65 -3.14 19.82
N ARG A 146 -1.97 -3.95 20.65
CA ARG A 146 -1.23 -3.49 21.84
C ARG A 146 0.26 -3.34 21.58
N VAL A 147 0.68 -3.39 20.32
CA VAL A 147 2.09 -3.25 19.95
C VAL A 147 2.28 -1.95 19.19
N LYS A 148 3.21 -1.12 19.66
CA LYS A 148 3.53 0.17 19.02
C LYS A 148 4.07 -0.06 17.61
N LYS A 149 3.46 0.57 16.61
CA LYS A 149 3.95 0.55 15.23
C LYS A 149 5.27 1.36 15.12
N PRO A 150 6.16 1.00 14.18
CA PRO A 150 7.29 1.87 13.85
C PRO A 150 6.79 3.20 13.27
N ALA A 151 7.60 4.25 13.42
CA ALA A 151 7.25 5.57 12.89
C ALA A 151 7.16 5.53 11.36
N ALA A 152 6.10 6.13 10.81
CA ALA A 152 5.99 6.33 9.38
C ALA A 152 7.17 7.18 8.88
N PRO A 153 7.84 6.80 7.79
CA PRO A 153 8.89 7.63 7.21
C PRO A 153 8.29 8.96 6.74
N LYS A 154 9.13 10.00 6.71
CA LYS A 154 8.72 11.28 6.11
C LYS A 154 8.39 11.09 4.63
N PRO A 155 7.35 11.78 4.10
CA PRO A 155 7.09 11.81 2.67
C PRO A 155 8.31 12.30 1.90
N ARG A 156 8.55 11.71 0.72
CA ARG A 156 9.66 12.09 -0.16
C ARG A 156 9.43 13.49 -0.75
N THR A 157 10.46 14.35 -0.70
CA THR A 157 10.38 15.75 -1.14
C THR A 157 11.08 16.08 -2.47
N ARG A 158 11.70 15.09 -3.11
CA ARG A 158 12.46 15.27 -4.36
C ARG A 158 11.61 15.82 -5.50
N ARG A 159 12.12 16.86 -6.17
CA ARG A 159 11.60 17.43 -7.42
C ARG A 159 12.62 17.31 -8.53
N TYR A 160 12.18 17.24 -9.78
CA TYR A 160 13.08 17.33 -10.93
C TYR A 160 13.51 18.78 -11.13
N SER A 161 14.80 19.03 -11.36
CA SER A 161 15.25 20.29 -11.94
C SER A 161 15.10 20.27 -13.46
N GLN A 162 15.01 21.45 -14.08
CA GLN A 162 14.92 21.53 -15.55
C GLN A 162 16.15 20.89 -16.22
N LYS A 163 17.36 21.13 -15.69
CA LYS A 163 18.60 20.51 -16.18
C LYS A 163 18.55 18.97 -16.18
N GLU A 164 17.93 18.36 -15.16
CA GLU A 164 17.79 16.90 -15.10
C GLU A 164 16.78 16.37 -16.11
N ILE A 165 15.68 17.10 -16.32
CA ILE A 165 14.68 16.79 -17.34
C ILE A 165 15.35 16.82 -18.72
N ASP A 166 16.03 17.92 -19.03
CA ASP A 166 16.71 18.11 -20.31
C ASP A 166 17.76 17.01 -20.55
N ALA A 167 18.61 16.73 -19.55
CA ALA A 167 19.62 15.69 -19.66
C ALA A 167 19.01 14.29 -19.90
N LEU A 168 17.92 13.94 -19.19
CA LEU A 168 17.25 12.65 -19.36
C LEU A 168 16.59 12.53 -20.73
N VAL A 169 15.94 13.60 -21.21
CA VAL A 169 15.29 13.63 -22.53
C VAL A 169 16.33 13.52 -23.63
N SER A 170 17.38 14.34 -23.64
CA SER A 170 18.43 14.29 -24.65
C SER A 170 19.14 12.92 -24.69
N ASN A 171 19.42 12.33 -23.52
CA ASN A 171 20.09 11.02 -23.46
C ASN A 171 19.16 9.82 -23.70
N SER A 172 17.84 10.06 -23.78
CA SER A 172 16.87 9.03 -24.16
C SER A 172 16.80 8.79 -25.67
N GLY A 173 17.26 9.77 -26.47
CA GLY A 173 17.10 9.79 -27.92
C GLY A 173 15.72 10.28 -28.37
N PHE A 174 14.95 10.92 -27.50
CA PHE A 174 13.70 11.58 -27.88
C PHE A 174 13.97 12.87 -28.66
N SER A 175 13.26 13.05 -29.78
CA SER A 175 13.27 14.26 -30.60
C SER A 175 11.84 14.78 -30.77
N TRP A 176 11.71 16.08 -31.00
CA TRP A 176 10.43 16.72 -31.34
C TRP A 176 10.11 16.69 -32.84
N GLU A 177 11.05 16.23 -33.66
CA GLU A 177 10.96 16.23 -35.13
C GLU A 177 10.42 14.91 -35.68
N GLU A 178 10.66 13.80 -34.98
CA GLU A 178 10.31 12.45 -35.45
C GLU A 178 9.71 11.58 -34.33
N PRO A 179 8.86 10.60 -34.68
CA PRO A 179 8.29 9.67 -33.72
C PRO A 179 9.40 8.83 -33.02
N PRO A 180 9.29 8.56 -31.71
CA PRO A 180 10.32 7.82 -30.99
C PRO A 180 10.50 6.38 -31.51
N GLN A 181 11.63 6.07 -32.15
CA GLN A 181 11.86 4.75 -32.76
C GLN A 181 12.31 3.66 -31.77
N THR A 182 12.80 4.05 -30.59
CA THR A 182 13.27 3.10 -29.57
C THR A 182 12.43 3.14 -28.30
N ALA A 183 12.44 2.04 -27.55
CA ALA A 183 11.81 2.00 -26.22
C ALA A 183 12.44 3.04 -25.27
N THR A 184 13.72 3.35 -25.42
CA THR A 184 14.39 4.38 -24.61
C THR A 184 13.92 5.78 -24.99
N ALA A 185 13.81 6.10 -26.27
CA ALA A 185 13.25 7.38 -26.73
C ALA A 185 11.79 7.54 -26.30
N THR A 186 11.03 6.45 -26.32
CA THR A 186 9.64 6.42 -25.80
C THR A 186 9.59 6.72 -24.29
N VAL A 187 10.58 6.28 -23.51
CA VAL A 187 10.71 6.67 -22.08
C VAL A 187 10.94 8.17 -21.93
N GLY A 188 11.68 8.80 -22.84
CA GLY A 188 11.83 10.27 -22.89
C GLY A 188 10.51 10.99 -23.12
N ALA A 189 9.73 10.53 -24.10
CA ALA A 189 8.38 11.04 -24.36
C ALA A 189 7.46 10.88 -23.13
N ILE A 190 7.45 9.69 -22.52
CA ILE A 190 6.68 9.40 -21.31
C ILE A 190 7.09 10.29 -20.13
N LEU A 191 8.38 10.60 -19.97
CA LEU A 191 8.87 11.46 -18.90
C LEU A 191 8.30 12.88 -19.02
N LEU A 192 8.33 13.45 -20.23
CA LEU A 192 7.74 14.77 -20.49
C LEU A 192 6.22 14.73 -20.31
N PHE A 193 5.56 13.71 -20.87
CA PHE A 193 4.11 13.55 -20.74
C PHE A 193 3.68 13.42 -19.27
N ALA A 194 4.45 12.74 -18.42
CA ALA A 194 4.20 12.64 -16.99
C ALA A 194 4.30 13.99 -16.26
N ILE A 195 5.24 14.85 -16.68
CA ILE A 195 5.43 16.19 -16.12
C ILE A 195 4.29 17.14 -16.54
N GLU A 196 3.74 16.96 -17.74
CA GLU A 196 2.65 17.79 -18.24
C GLU A 196 1.27 17.39 -17.66
N THR A 197 1.06 16.11 -17.40
CA THR A 197 -0.27 15.56 -17.04
C THR A 197 -0.44 15.20 -15.57
N ALA A 198 0.67 15.14 -14.82
CA ALA A 198 0.73 14.58 -13.47
C ALA A 198 0.22 13.14 -13.34
N MET A 199 0.01 12.40 -14.43
CA MET A 199 -0.49 11.03 -14.40
C MET A 199 0.51 10.07 -13.73
N ARG A 200 0.00 8.99 -13.13
CA ARG A 200 0.86 7.92 -12.60
C ARG A 200 1.45 7.12 -13.76
N ALA A 201 2.66 6.57 -13.59
CA ALA A 201 3.33 5.78 -14.61
C ALA A 201 2.46 4.66 -15.22
N GLY A 202 1.71 3.95 -14.39
CA GLY A 202 0.79 2.90 -14.86
C GLY A 202 -0.46 3.44 -15.59
N GLU A 203 -0.91 4.66 -15.28
CA GLU A 203 -1.98 5.33 -16.01
C GLU A 203 -1.49 5.78 -17.40
N ILE A 204 -0.25 6.28 -17.48
CA ILE A 204 0.37 6.69 -18.76
C ILE A 204 0.60 5.48 -19.66
N VAL A 205 1.26 4.45 -19.14
CA VAL A 205 1.55 3.21 -19.89
C VAL A 205 0.26 2.49 -20.32
N GLY A 206 -0.77 2.54 -19.48
CA GLY A 206 -2.07 1.93 -19.77
C GLY A 206 -3.00 2.81 -20.63
N LEU A 207 -2.56 3.98 -21.08
CA LEU A 207 -3.39 4.87 -21.91
C LEU A 207 -3.57 4.27 -23.31
N THR A 208 -4.82 4.23 -23.77
CA THR A 208 -5.22 3.75 -25.10
C THR A 208 -5.79 4.91 -25.92
N TRP A 209 -5.73 4.80 -27.25
CA TRP A 209 -6.19 5.86 -28.16
C TRP A 209 -7.68 6.18 -28.04
N GLU A 210 -8.53 5.19 -27.73
CA GLU A 210 -9.96 5.39 -27.44
C GLU A 210 -10.23 6.38 -26.29
N HIS A 211 -9.25 6.56 -25.40
CA HIS A 211 -9.34 7.42 -24.23
C HIS A 211 -8.64 8.77 -24.42
N VAL A 212 -8.15 9.06 -25.64
CA VAL A 212 -7.46 10.31 -25.98
C VAL A 212 -8.36 11.13 -26.90
N HIS A 213 -8.90 12.21 -26.37
CA HIS A 213 -9.74 13.17 -27.11
C HIS A 213 -8.90 14.41 -27.40
N MET A 214 -8.17 14.39 -28.52
CA MET A 214 -7.22 15.48 -28.86
C MET A 214 -7.92 16.82 -29.12
N GLU A 215 -9.10 16.80 -29.74
CA GLU A 215 -9.90 18.01 -30.03
C GLU A 215 -10.33 18.71 -28.73
N ASP A 216 -10.87 17.94 -27.78
CA ASP A 216 -11.27 18.41 -26.45
C ASP A 216 -10.09 18.63 -25.49
N LYS A 217 -8.88 18.23 -25.91
CA LYS A 217 -7.63 18.29 -25.13
C LYS A 217 -7.74 17.57 -23.80
N ILE A 218 -8.34 16.38 -23.82
CA ILE A 218 -8.59 15.55 -22.64
C ILE A 218 -8.08 14.13 -22.86
N ALA A 219 -7.42 13.58 -21.85
CA ALA A 219 -7.24 12.14 -21.70
C ALA A 219 -8.20 11.62 -20.62
N HIS A 220 -9.13 10.77 -21.01
CA HIS A 220 -10.04 10.11 -20.08
C HIS A 220 -9.32 8.96 -19.40
N LEU A 221 -9.23 8.99 -18.07
CA LEU A 221 -8.77 7.82 -17.32
C LEU A 221 -10.02 7.08 -16.84
N PRO A 222 -10.36 5.92 -17.43
CA PRO A 222 -11.49 5.13 -16.95
C PRO A 222 -11.21 4.70 -15.51
N GLN A 223 -12.26 4.25 -14.81
CA GLN A 223 -12.14 3.88 -13.40
C GLN A 223 -10.99 2.89 -13.18
N THR A 224 -9.87 3.40 -12.69
CA THR A 224 -8.69 2.58 -12.48
C THR A 224 -8.79 1.83 -11.15
N LYS A 225 -8.07 0.72 -11.06
CA LYS A 225 -7.76 -0.06 -9.84
C LYS A 225 -7.93 0.66 -8.48
N ASN A 226 -7.36 1.85 -8.32
CA ASN A 226 -7.24 2.61 -7.06
C ASN A 226 -7.68 4.07 -7.21
N GLY A 227 -8.37 4.37 -8.31
CA GLY A 227 -8.76 5.72 -8.69
C GLY A 227 -10.21 5.74 -9.13
N TRP A 228 -10.70 6.95 -9.33
CA TRP A 228 -12.00 7.18 -9.91
C TRP A 228 -11.78 7.56 -11.36
N ALA A 229 -12.79 7.31 -12.19
CA ALA A 229 -12.76 7.84 -13.54
C ALA A 229 -12.52 9.35 -13.44
N ARG A 230 -11.60 9.86 -14.24
CA ARG A 230 -11.29 11.29 -14.26
C ARG A 230 -10.71 11.70 -15.58
N ASP A 231 -11.01 12.93 -15.95
CA ASP A 231 -10.44 13.56 -17.11
C ASP A 231 -9.17 14.32 -16.71
N VAL A 232 -8.12 14.12 -17.51
CA VAL A 232 -6.86 14.81 -17.36
C VAL A 232 -6.71 15.79 -18.52
N PRO A 233 -6.58 17.10 -18.25
CA PRO A 233 -6.36 18.09 -19.30
C PRO A 233 -4.98 17.90 -19.92
N LEU A 234 -4.91 18.03 -21.25
CA LEU A 234 -3.69 17.90 -22.04
C LEU A 234 -3.17 19.30 -22.39
N SER A 235 -1.94 19.60 -21.97
CA SER A 235 -1.24 20.80 -22.41
C SER A 235 -0.86 20.71 -23.89
N ALA A 236 -0.50 21.85 -24.50
CA ALA A 236 0.02 21.87 -25.87
C ALA A 236 1.22 20.92 -26.05
N THR A 237 2.10 20.85 -25.05
CA THR A 237 3.25 19.92 -25.05
C THR A 237 2.79 18.45 -24.99
N ALA A 238 1.79 18.14 -24.16
CA ALA A 238 1.24 16.79 -24.08
C ALA A 238 0.57 16.36 -25.40
N LEU A 239 -0.18 17.26 -26.05
CA LEU A 239 -0.78 17.03 -27.36
C LEU A 239 0.28 16.77 -28.43
N LYS A 240 1.35 17.59 -28.48
CA LYS A 240 2.46 17.38 -29.42
C LYS A 240 3.13 16.01 -29.24
N ILE A 241 3.28 15.54 -27.99
CA ILE A 241 3.80 14.18 -27.74
C ILE A 241 2.83 13.13 -28.30
N LEU A 242 1.52 13.29 -28.08
CA LEU A 242 0.53 12.36 -28.60
C LEU A 242 0.48 12.35 -30.13
N GLU A 243 0.61 13.50 -30.79
CA GLU A 243 0.72 13.59 -32.25
C GLU A 243 1.91 12.80 -32.78
N LEU A 244 3.09 12.93 -32.16
CA LEU A 244 4.27 12.13 -32.52
C LEU A 244 4.03 10.64 -32.29
N MET A 245 3.38 10.27 -31.19
CA MET A 245 3.09 8.85 -30.91
C MET A 245 2.05 8.28 -31.87
N ALA A 246 1.10 9.08 -32.35
CA ALA A 246 0.07 8.66 -33.30
C ALA A 246 0.65 8.29 -34.68
N GLN A 247 1.73 8.94 -35.10
CA GLN A 247 2.42 8.65 -36.37
C GLN A 247 3.00 7.23 -36.43
N LYS A 248 3.27 6.61 -35.28
CA LYS A 248 3.76 5.23 -35.17
C LYS A 248 2.80 4.33 -34.39
N ALA A 249 1.52 4.70 -34.35
CA ALA A 249 0.51 3.93 -33.65
C ALA A 249 0.43 2.52 -34.26
N ASP A 250 0.63 1.52 -33.41
CA ASP A 250 0.49 0.10 -33.71
C ASP A 250 -0.29 -0.53 -32.54
N GLY A 251 -1.57 -0.82 -32.79
CA GLY A 251 -2.52 -1.27 -31.78
C GLY A 251 -3.14 -0.15 -30.93
N GLU A 252 -3.77 -0.56 -29.82
CA GLU A 252 -4.60 0.33 -28.99
C GLU A 252 -3.79 1.22 -28.04
N SER A 253 -2.60 0.77 -27.62
CA SER A 253 -1.79 1.46 -26.61
C SER A 253 -1.04 2.66 -27.21
N VAL A 254 -1.13 3.80 -26.53
CA VAL A 254 -0.44 5.04 -26.95
C VAL A 254 1.08 4.88 -26.90
N PHE A 255 1.62 4.31 -25.82
CA PHE A 255 3.06 4.27 -25.56
C PHE A 255 3.74 2.92 -25.82
N GLN A 256 2.98 1.85 -26.08
CA GLN A 256 3.48 0.55 -26.54
C GLN A 256 4.66 -0.02 -25.70
N ILE A 257 4.65 0.22 -24.39
CA ILE A 257 5.72 -0.22 -23.49
C ILE A 257 5.14 -0.66 -22.15
N SER A 258 5.68 -1.72 -21.54
CA SER A 258 5.22 -2.15 -20.21
C SER A 258 5.75 -1.26 -19.08
N THR A 259 5.06 -1.23 -17.93
CA THR A 259 5.54 -0.49 -16.74
C THR A 259 6.88 -1.02 -16.22
N SER A 260 7.15 -2.32 -16.40
CA SER A 260 8.45 -2.93 -16.05
C SER A 260 9.57 -2.44 -16.95
N THR A 261 9.31 -2.32 -18.25
CA THR A 261 10.29 -1.82 -19.22
C THR A 261 10.55 -0.34 -18.97
N LEU A 262 9.52 0.46 -18.68
CA LEU A 262 9.67 1.87 -18.27
C LEU A 262 10.58 2.02 -17.06
N ASP A 263 10.34 1.28 -15.97
CA ASP A 263 11.18 1.34 -14.75
C ASP A 263 12.63 0.91 -15.05
N ALA A 264 12.83 -0.17 -15.80
CA ALA A 264 14.16 -0.67 -16.14
C ALA A 264 14.97 0.34 -16.99
N LEU A 265 14.37 0.87 -18.05
CA LEU A 265 15.04 1.82 -18.94
C LEU A 265 15.27 3.18 -18.27
N PHE A 266 14.30 3.67 -17.50
CA PHE A 266 14.49 4.89 -16.70
C PHE A 266 15.66 4.76 -15.73
N ARG A 267 15.78 3.62 -15.02
CA ARG A 267 16.93 3.36 -14.15
C ARG A 267 18.25 3.32 -14.91
N LYS A 268 18.27 2.71 -16.10
CA LYS A 268 19.47 2.68 -16.95
C LYS A 268 19.91 4.08 -17.37
N LEU A 269 18.97 4.93 -17.81
CA LEU A 269 19.24 6.33 -18.16
C LEU A 269 19.75 7.13 -16.96
N LYS A 270 19.05 7.04 -15.83
CA LYS A 270 19.42 7.70 -14.58
C LYS A 270 20.83 7.33 -14.13
N ASN A 271 21.17 6.04 -14.17
CA ASN A 271 22.48 5.54 -13.77
C ASN A 271 23.59 6.02 -14.71
N ARG A 272 23.35 6.03 -16.03
CA ARG A 272 24.29 6.57 -17.02
C ARG A 272 24.63 8.05 -16.74
N LEU A 273 23.63 8.82 -16.32
CA LEU A 273 23.76 10.24 -15.99
C LEU A 273 24.21 10.51 -14.56
N LEU A 274 24.50 9.47 -13.77
CA LEU A 274 24.91 9.57 -12.37
C LEU A 274 23.90 10.35 -11.49
N LEU A 275 22.62 10.38 -11.88
CA LEU A 275 21.57 11.08 -11.15
C LEU A 275 21.19 10.27 -9.90
N LYS A 276 21.63 10.77 -8.74
CA LYS A 276 21.35 10.14 -7.45
C LYS A 276 19.96 10.51 -6.93
N ASP A 277 19.36 9.56 -6.23
CA ASP A 277 18.08 9.73 -5.54
C ASP A 277 17.01 10.41 -6.40
N LEU A 278 16.72 9.83 -7.57
CA LEU A 278 15.65 10.24 -8.48
C LEU A 278 14.83 9.02 -8.88
N HIS A 279 13.50 9.14 -8.76
CA HIS A 279 12.54 8.11 -9.16
C HIS A 279 11.62 8.65 -10.23
N PHE A 280 11.15 7.79 -11.12
CA PHE A 280 10.17 8.18 -12.13
C PHE A 280 8.93 8.82 -11.50
N HIS A 281 8.48 8.34 -10.34
CA HIS A 281 7.33 8.93 -9.64
C HIS A 281 7.54 10.37 -9.17
N ASP A 282 8.79 10.86 -9.09
CA ASP A 282 9.07 12.24 -8.75
C ASP A 282 8.60 13.21 -9.87
N THR A 283 8.34 12.72 -11.11
CA THR A 283 7.75 13.52 -12.20
C THR A 283 6.36 14.00 -11.84
N ARG A 284 5.56 13.15 -11.19
CA ARG A 284 4.22 13.52 -10.72
C ARG A 284 4.29 14.62 -9.67
N ARG A 285 5.27 14.57 -8.77
CA ARG A 285 5.48 15.65 -7.79
C ARG A 285 5.84 16.95 -8.50
N GLU A 286 6.76 16.89 -9.46
CA GLU A 286 7.12 18.06 -10.27
C GLU A 286 5.91 18.64 -11.01
N ALA A 287 5.13 17.80 -11.68
CA ALA A 287 3.91 18.17 -12.40
C ALA A 287 2.90 18.87 -11.48
N LEU A 288 2.62 18.29 -10.30
CA LEU A 288 1.66 18.86 -9.36
C LEU A 288 2.13 20.20 -8.79
N THR A 289 3.43 20.37 -8.55
CA THR A 289 3.96 21.66 -8.13
C THR A 289 3.84 22.71 -9.24
N ARG A 290 4.13 22.36 -10.52
CA ARG A 290 3.93 23.28 -11.65
C ARG A 290 2.46 23.64 -11.87
N LEU A 291 1.55 22.68 -11.71
CA LEU A 291 0.12 22.90 -11.85
C LEU A 291 -0.47 23.71 -10.69
N ALA A 292 0.04 23.55 -9.47
CA ALA A 292 -0.41 24.34 -8.31
C ALA A 292 -0.19 25.85 -8.47
N GLU A 293 0.72 26.28 -9.35
CA GLU A 293 0.92 27.69 -9.69
C GLU A 293 -0.10 28.20 -10.73
N LYS A 294 -0.81 27.30 -11.41
CA LYS A 294 -1.69 27.62 -12.55
C LYS A 294 -3.18 27.40 -12.26
N VAL A 295 -3.50 26.52 -11.31
CA VAL A 295 -4.89 26.15 -10.98
C VAL A 295 -5.11 26.15 -9.48
N ASP A 296 -6.36 26.33 -9.07
CA ASP A 296 -6.76 26.22 -7.67
C ASP A 296 -6.62 24.77 -7.15
N VAL A 297 -6.62 24.62 -5.83
CA VAL A 297 -6.40 23.33 -5.14
C VAL A 297 -7.48 22.29 -5.48
N MET A 298 -8.73 22.69 -5.71
CA MET A 298 -9.81 21.76 -6.05
C MET A 298 -9.67 21.24 -7.48
N THR A 299 -9.33 22.13 -8.42
CA THR A 299 -9.00 21.73 -9.79
C THR A 299 -7.78 20.83 -9.82
N LEU A 300 -6.72 21.17 -9.07
CA LEU A 300 -5.55 20.31 -8.91
C LEU A 300 -5.91 18.93 -8.34
N ALA A 301 -6.85 18.87 -7.39
CA ALA A 301 -7.35 17.62 -6.83
C ALA A 301 -8.06 16.75 -7.86
N LYS A 302 -8.92 17.35 -8.71
CA LYS A 302 -9.59 16.65 -9.81
C LYS A 302 -8.59 16.11 -10.83
N ILE A 303 -7.66 16.94 -11.32
CA ILE A 303 -6.62 16.54 -12.29
C ILE A 303 -5.79 15.38 -11.74
N SER A 304 -5.31 15.54 -10.51
CA SER A 304 -4.42 14.57 -9.88
C SER A 304 -5.15 13.32 -9.36
N GLY A 305 -6.45 13.38 -9.15
CA GLY A 305 -7.24 12.31 -8.54
C GLY A 305 -6.92 12.09 -7.05
N HIS A 306 -6.52 13.14 -6.32
CA HIS A 306 -6.39 13.08 -4.86
C HIS A 306 -7.74 13.30 -4.18
N ARG A 307 -8.11 12.41 -3.26
CA ARG A 307 -9.30 12.56 -2.43
C ARG A 307 -9.05 13.29 -1.13
N ASP A 308 -7.91 13.02 -0.51
CA ASP A 308 -7.48 13.72 0.68
C ASP A 308 -6.72 14.98 0.28
N LEU A 309 -7.43 16.12 0.38
CA LEU A 309 -6.89 17.43 0.08
C LEU A 309 -5.70 17.79 0.98
N LYS A 310 -5.56 17.19 2.17
CA LYS A 310 -4.41 17.42 3.05
C LYS A 310 -3.10 17.03 2.38
N ILE A 311 -3.10 16.03 1.50
CA ILE A 311 -1.90 15.65 0.75
C ILE A 311 -1.48 16.80 -0.16
N LEU A 312 -2.43 17.41 -0.87
CA LEU A 312 -2.15 18.52 -1.77
C LEU A 312 -1.70 19.76 -1.02
N GLN A 313 -2.45 20.13 0.01
CA GLN A 313 -2.18 21.27 0.87
C GLN A 313 -0.80 21.20 1.52
N ASN A 314 -0.41 20.04 2.06
CA ASN A 314 0.85 19.91 2.81
C ASN A 314 2.08 19.67 1.92
N THR A 315 1.89 19.23 0.67
CA THR A 315 3.00 18.72 -0.16
C THR A 315 3.24 19.52 -1.43
N TYR A 316 2.19 20.03 -2.08
CA TYR A 316 2.28 20.61 -3.43
C TYR A 316 1.81 22.07 -3.50
N TYR A 317 0.78 22.43 -2.72
CA TYR A 317 0.29 23.80 -2.65
C TYR A 317 1.13 24.61 -1.66
N ALA A 318 2.16 25.27 -2.17
CA ALA A 318 3.05 26.13 -1.41
C ALA A 318 3.14 27.50 -2.12
N PRO A 319 2.08 28.33 -2.08
CA PRO A 319 2.10 29.62 -2.73
C PRO A 319 3.21 30.49 -2.14
N ASP A 320 3.92 31.21 -3.00
CA ASP A 320 4.89 32.21 -2.55
C ASP A 320 4.13 33.35 -1.87
N MET A 321 4.28 33.46 -0.55
CA MET A 321 3.58 34.47 0.24
C MET A 321 3.93 35.90 -0.18
N LYS A 322 5.09 36.13 -0.84
CA LYS A 322 5.39 37.43 -1.45
C LYS A 322 4.49 37.72 -2.64
N LYS A 323 4.20 36.72 -3.47
CA LYS A 323 3.23 36.86 -4.57
C LYS A 323 1.83 37.04 -4.03
N VAL A 324 1.46 36.32 -2.98
CA VAL A 324 0.15 36.46 -2.32
C VAL A 324 -0.02 37.86 -1.72
N ALA A 325 1.02 38.44 -1.12
CA ALA A 325 0.98 39.79 -0.58
C ALA A 325 0.66 40.85 -1.65
N ASN A 326 1.02 40.61 -2.91
CA ASN A 326 0.71 41.52 -4.03
C ASN A 326 -0.74 41.34 -4.56
N LEU A 327 -1.50 40.36 -4.06
CA LEU A 327 -2.88 40.08 -4.46
C LEU A 327 -3.91 40.55 -3.41
N ILE A 328 -3.48 41.02 -2.24
CA ILE A 328 -4.31 41.52 -1.13
C ILE A 328 -4.16 43.03 -0.97
#